data_AF-A0A8T3W568-F1
#
_entry.id   AF-A0A8T3W568-F1
#
_cell.length_a   1.000
_cell.length_b   1.000
_cell.length_c   1.000
_cell.angle_alpha   90.00
_cell.angle_beta   90.00
_cell.angle_gamma   90.00
#
_symmetry.space_group_name_H-M   'P 1'
#
loop_
_entity.id
_entity.type
_entity.pdbx_description
1 polymer ?
#
loop_
_entity_poly.entity_id
_entity_poly.type
_entity_poly.pdbx_seq_one_letter_code
_entity_poly.pdbx_strand_id
1 'polypeptide(L)'
;MENKIEAMLVFEALGKPKEHLTGFLNELVKKIGEEKGVKIISNNLSEPILAKDQKEIYTSFAELELSLDKIQTLVMIIFKYMPAHIDISYPEKVSMNNHEWNEVVNEIVRRLHAYDEVARVMQMERMVLENKLKEMLKKLKDTNK
;
A
#
# COMPACT_ATOMS: atom_id res chain seq x y z
N MET A 1 15.40 16.90 23.55
CA MET A 1 14.66 17.40 22.38
C MET A 1 14.03 16.20 21.73
N GLU A 2 12.70 16.16 21.73
CA GLU A 2 11.92 14.97 21.37
C GLU A 2 12.09 14.64 19.88
N ASN A 3 12.37 13.38 19.56
CA ASN A 3 12.51 12.82 18.21
C ASN A 3 11.16 12.74 17.45
N LYS A 4 10.25 13.68 17.74
CA LYS A 4 8.91 13.72 17.21
C LYS A 4 8.96 13.92 15.70
N ILE A 5 8.17 13.14 14.97
CA ILE A 5 7.95 13.29 13.53
C ILE A 5 6.50 13.69 13.32
N GLU A 6 6.26 14.68 12.48
CA GLU A 6 4.92 15.02 12.00
C GLU A 6 4.86 14.74 10.50
N ALA A 7 3.83 14.01 10.10
CA ALA A 7 3.66 13.60 8.71
C ALA A 7 2.18 13.51 8.33
N MET A 8 1.89 13.86 7.08
CA MET A 8 0.61 13.62 6.44
C MET A 8 0.73 12.40 5.53
N LEU A 9 -0.22 11.48 5.67
CA LEU A 9 -0.30 10.26 4.88
C LEU A 9 -1.63 10.23 4.15
N VAL A 10 -1.60 9.86 2.87
CA VAL A 10 -2.82 9.63 2.10
C VAL A 10 -2.90 8.16 1.74
N PHE A 11 -4.00 7.51 2.12
CA PHE A 11 -4.34 6.16 1.72
C PHE A 11 -5.44 6.20 0.68
N GLU A 12 -5.28 5.44 -0.39
CA GLU A 12 -6.28 5.27 -1.44
C GLU A 12 -6.82 3.84 -1.38
N ALA A 13 -8.13 3.71 -1.54
CA ALA A 13 -8.78 2.42 -1.71
C ALA A 13 -9.65 2.43 -2.97
N LEU A 14 -9.53 1.36 -3.76
CA LEU A 14 -10.33 1.12 -4.96
C LEU A 14 -11.10 -0.19 -4.78
N GLY A 15 -12.41 -0.19 -5.01
CA GLY A 15 -13.21 -1.39 -4.78
C GLY A 15 -14.71 -1.26 -5.02
N LYS A 16 -15.41 -2.34 -4.68
CA LYS A 16 -16.87 -2.47 -4.73
C LYS A 16 -17.37 -3.43 -3.65
N PRO A 17 -18.56 -3.20 -3.04
CA PRO A 17 -19.44 -2.03 -3.21
C PRO A 17 -18.94 -0.78 -2.46
N LYS A 18 -19.57 0.37 -2.70
CA LYS A 18 -19.19 1.69 -2.15
C LYS A 18 -19.02 1.67 -0.61
N GLU A 19 -19.89 0.96 0.08
CA GLU A 19 -19.97 0.93 1.54
C GLU A 19 -18.76 0.22 2.17
N HIS A 20 -18.16 -0.73 1.45
CA HIS A 20 -16.99 -1.47 1.94
C HIS A 20 -15.72 -0.61 1.96
N LEU A 21 -15.62 0.40 1.08
CA LEU A 21 -14.48 1.30 1.04
C LEU A 21 -14.39 2.15 2.30
N THR A 22 -15.50 2.77 2.70
CA THR A 22 -15.55 3.58 3.91
C THR A 22 -15.28 2.74 5.16
N GLY A 23 -15.81 1.52 5.23
CA GLY A 23 -15.52 0.59 6.33
C GLY A 23 -14.05 0.21 6.41
N PHE A 24 -13.44 -0.15 5.28
CA PHE A 24 -12.03 -0.49 5.17
C PHE A 24 -11.11 0.66 5.60
N LEU A 25 -11.34 1.88 5.09
CA LEU A 25 -10.53 3.05 5.42
C LEU A 25 -10.65 3.42 6.91
N ASN A 26 -11.85 3.32 7.49
CA ASN A 26 -12.03 3.53 8.94
C ASN A 26 -11.28 2.48 9.78
N GLU A 27 -11.34 1.21 9.38
CA GLU A 27 -10.61 0.14 10.06
C GLU A 27 -9.09 0.35 9.94
N LEU A 28 -8.62 0.79 8.77
CA LEU A 28 -7.23 1.12 8.52
C LEU A 28 -6.76 2.26 9.44
N VAL A 29 -7.49 3.37 9.49
CA VAL A 29 -7.22 4.52 10.37
C VAL A 29 -7.17 4.08 11.84
N LYS A 30 -8.13 3.25 12.26
CA LYS A 30 -8.16 2.70 13.62
C LYS A 30 -6.92 1.87 13.93
N LYS A 31 -6.54 0.95 13.04
CA LYS A 31 -5.35 0.11 13.20
C LYS A 31 -4.07 0.94 13.29
N ILE A 32 -3.95 2.00 12.48
CA ILE A 32 -2.80 2.92 12.53
C ILE A 32 -2.77 3.67 13.87
N GLY A 33 -3.93 4.11 14.39
CA GLY A 33 -4.03 4.76 15.69
C GLY A 33 -3.73 3.85 16.89
N GLU A 34 -3.81 2.53 16.72
CA GLU A 34 -3.47 1.52 17.72
C GLU A 34 -1.97 1.18 17.74
N GLU A 35 -1.19 1.63 16.73
CA GLU A 35 0.25 1.41 16.68
C GLU A 35 0.99 2.19 17.77
N LYS A 36 1.99 1.55 18.36
CA LYS A 36 2.78 2.16 19.44
C LYS A 36 3.57 3.36 18.91
N GLY A 37 3.46 4.49 19.61
CA GLY A 37 4.16 5.73 19.27
C GLY A 37 3.55 6.47 18.09
N VAL A 38 2.26 6.22 17.81
CA VAL A 38 1.45 6.95 16.85
C VAL A 38 0.37 7.73 17.58
N LYS A 39 0.22 9.00 17.22
CA LYS A 39 -0.92 9.85 17.62
C LYS A 39 -1.54 10.44 16.37
N ILE A 40 -2.83 10.15 16.15
CA ILE A 40 -3.60 10.79 15.08
C ILE A 40 -3.93 12.23 15.53
N ILE A 41 -3.49 13.21 14.74
CA ILE A 41 -3.78 14.64 14.94
C ILE A 41 -5.12 14.96 14.29
N SER A 42 -5.28 14.54 13.04
CA SER A 42 -6.52 14.68 12.28
C SER A 42 -6.68 13.51 11.31
N ASN A 43 -7.93 13.24 10.94
CA ASN A 43 -8.26 12.34 9.85
C ASN A 43 -9.38 12.96 9.02
N ASN A 44 -9.31 12.76 7.71
CA ASN A 44 -10.32 13.19 6.76
C ASN A 44 -10.57 12.06 5.77
N LEU A 45 -11.79 11.55 5.72
CA LEU A 45 -12.19 10.51 4.78
C LEU A 45 -13.05 11.13 3.69
N SER A 46 -12.62 10.99 2.44
CA SER A 46 -13.39 11.44 1.30
C SER A 46 -14.55 10.49 1.03
N GLU A 47 -15.70 11.01 0.60
CA GLU A 47 -16.77 10.13 0.13
C GLU A 47 -16.32 9.31 -1.07
N PRO A 48 -16.72 8.02 -1.18
CA PRO A 48 -16.37 7.25 -2.35
C PRO A 48 -17.07 7.76 -3.61
N ILE A 49 -16.28 7.98 -4.66
CA ILE A 49 -16.71 8.43 -5.97
C ILE A 49 -16.50 7.33 -7.01
N LEU A 50 -17.24 7.36 -8.11
CA LEU A 50 -17.05 6.41 -9.20
C LEU A 50 -15.66 6.63 -9.82
N ALA A 51 -14.88 5.55 -9.96
CA ALA A 51 -13.58 5.60 -10.60
C ALA A 51 -13.74 5.99 -12.07
N LYS A 52 -12.85 6.84 -12.58
CA LYS A 52 -12.87 7.28 -13.97
C LYS A 52 -12.84 6.07 -14.90
N ASP A 53 -13.72 6.08 -15.91
CA ASP A 53 -13.79 5.08 -16.97
C ASP A 53 -14.12 3.64 -16.52
N GLN A 54 -14.61 3.44 -15.29
CA GLN A 54 -14.98 2.12 -14.79
C GLN A 54 -16.44 2.06 -14.35
N LYS A 55 -17.15 0.99 -14.74
CA LYS A 55 -18.50 0.71 -14.24
C LYS A 55 -18.40 0.02 -12.89
N GLU A 56 -19.15 0.52 -11.91
CA GLU A 56 -19.34 -0.10 -10.59
C GLU A 56 -18.08 -0.22 -9.71
N ILE A 57 -17.01 0.50 -10.04
CA ILE A 57 -15.80 0.56 -9.22
C ILE A 57 -15.70 1.97 -8.65
N TYR A 58 -15.47 2.05 -7.34
CA TYR A 58 -15.41 3.29 -6.59
C TYR A 58 -14.00 3.48 -6.02
N THR A 59 -13.59 4.74 -5.88
CA THR A 59 -12.36 5.14 -5.18
C THR A 59 -12.70 6.09 -4.03
N SER A 60 -11.92 6.02 -2.96
CA SER A 60 -12.02 6.87 -1.78
C SER A 60 -10.63 7.02 -1.15
N PHE A 61 -10.43 8.14 -0.45
CA PHE A 61 -9.16 8.50 0.18
C PHE A 61 -9.33 8.73 1.67
N ALA A 62 -8.31 8.38 2.44
CA ALA A 62 -8.16 8.78 3.83
C ALA A 62 -6.87 9.58 3.98
N GLU A 63 -6.99 10.84 4.38
CA GLU A 63 -5.88 11.71 4.75
C GLU A 63 -5.72 11.64 6.27
N LEU A 64 -4.52 11.31 6.74
CA LEU A 64 -4.20 11.25 8.16
C LEU A 64 -3.00 12.14 8.45
N GLU A 65 -3.16 13.06 9.38
CA GLU A 65 -2.05 13.76 10.00
C GLU A 65 -1.64 13.02 11.26
N LEU A 66 -0.37 12.62 11.34
CA LEU A 66 0.18 11.85 12.44
C LEU A 66 1.30 12.63 13.15
N SER A 67 1.32 12.49 14.47
CA SER A 67 2.46 12.78 15.32
C SER A 67 3.05 11.46 15.79
N LEU A 68 4.32 11.24 15.53
CA LEU A 68 5.02 9.96 15.72
C LEU A 68 6.23 10.17 16.63
N ASP A 69 6.55 9.18 17.46
CA ASP A 69 7.65 9.32 18.42
C ASP A 69 9.04 9.31 17.77
N LYS A 70 9.17 8.63 16.62
CA LYS A 70 10.42 8.45 15.87
C LYS A 70 10.18 8.17 14.38
N ILE A 71 11.20 8.39 13.56
CA ILE A 71 11.16 8.12 12.11
C ILE A 71 10.99 6.64 11.78
N GLN A 72 11.50 5.73 12.61
CA GLN A 72 11.34 4.29 12.40
C GLN A 72 9.87 3.89 12.46
N THR A 73 9.07 4.52 13.32
CA THR A 73 7.63 4.29 13.40
C THR A 73 6.95 4.70 12.09
N LEU A 74 7.33 5.84 11.50
CA LEU A 74 6.83 6.26 10.19
C LEU A 74 7.17 5.22 9.12
N VAL A 75 8.44 4.80 9.06
CA VAL A 75 8.91 3.81 8.09
C VAL A 75 8.15 2.48 8.22
N MET A 76 7.89 2.03 9.45
CA MET A 76 7.07 0.83 9.69
C MET A 76 5.64 0.99 9.17
N ILE A 77 5.00 2.14 9.42
CA ILE A 77 3.66 2.44 8.89
C ILE A 77 3.65 2.40 7.37
N ILE A 78 4.67 3.00 6.72
CA ILE A 78 4.80 3.04 5.26
C ILE A 78 4.85 1.61 4.70
N PHE A 79 5.69 0.72 5.25
CA PHE A 79 5.80 -0.65 4.73
C PHE A 79 4.62 -1.54 5.10
N LYS A 80 3.97 -1.31 6.24
CA LYS A 80 2.84 -2.12 6.69
C LYS A 80 1.54 -1.77 5.97
N TYR A 81 1.30 -0.47 5.75
CA TYR A 81 0.02 0.03 5.27
C TYR A 81 0.08 0.65 3.86
N MET A 82 1.29 0.84 3.30
CA MET A 82 1.52 1.25 1.92
C MET A 82 0.67 2.46 1.49
N PRO A 83 0.87 3.64 2.10
CA PRO A 83 0.18 4.86 1.71
C PRO A 83 0.48 5.20 0.24
N ALA A 84 -0.48 5.84 -0.42
CA ALA A 84 -0.32 6.37 -1.77
C ALA A 84 0.57 7.62 -1.79
N HIS A 85 0.57 8.39 -0.69
CA HIS A 85 1.38 9.59 -0.54
C HIS A 85 1.83 9.79 0.91
N ILE A 86 3.02 10.35 1.07
CA ILE A 86 3.62 10.69 2.37
C ILE A 86 4.24 12.09 2.23
N ASP A 87 3.96 12.97 3.18
CA ASP A 87 4.61 14.26 3.35
C ASP A 87 5.08 14.41 4.80
N ILE A 88 6.35 14.75 5.02
CA ILE A 88 6.93 14.91 6.36
C ILE A 88 7.11 16.40 6.61
N SER A 89 6.30 16.95 7.53
CA SER A 89 6.29 18.38 7.84
C SER A 89 7.26 18.75 8.97
N TYR A 90 7.63 17.80 9.83
CA TYR A 90 8.59 18.02 10.92
C TYR A 90 9.33 16.74 11.31
N PRO A 91 10.61 16.81 11.71
CA PRO A 91 11.49 17.98 11.72
C PRO A 91 12.10 18.24 10.33
N GLU A 92 12.65 19.44 10.12
CA GLU A 92 13.39 19.79 8.90
C GLU A 92 14.61 18.89 8.67
N LYS A 93 15.22 18.40 9.75
CA LYS A 93 16.39 17.52 9.71
C LYS A 93 16.12 16.26 10.53
N VAL A 94 16.20 15.11 9.85
CA VAL A 94 16.13 13.80 10.48
C VAL A 94 17.56 13.23 10.56
N SER A 95 18.00 12.91 11.77
CA SER A 95 19.29 12.23 12.02
C SER A 95 19.03 10.78 12.39
N MET A 96 19.76 9.86 11.76
CA MET A 96 19.76 8.43 12.10
C MET A 96 21.19 7.92 12.18
N ASN A 97 21.44 6.99 13.09
CA ASN A 97 22.71 6.29 13.19
C ASN A 97 22.76 5.10 12.20
N ASN A 98 23.94 4.47 12.07
CA ASN A 98 24.14 3.36 11.12
C ASN A 98 23.22 2.16 11.39
N HIS A 99 22.89 1.88 12.65
CA HIS A 99 22.01 0.78 13.00
C HIS A 99 20.57 1.06 12.53
N GLU A 100 20.07 2.27 12.76
CA GLU A 100 18.74 2.70 12.31
C GLU A 100 18.65 2.73 10.78
N TRP A 101 19.68 3.23 10.09
CA TRP A 101 19.75 3.14 8.62
C TRP A 101 19.72 1.70 8.12
N ASN A 102 20.47 0.81 8.76
CA ASN A 102 20.49 -0.61 8.40
C ASN A 102 19.11 -1.25 8.56
N GLU A 103 18.34 -0.90 9.60
CA GLU A 103 16.97 -1.42 9.78
C GLU A 103 16.06 -0.99 8.63
N VAL A 104 16.06 0.32 8.30
CA VAL A 104 15.25 0.89 7.20
C VAL A 104 15.61 0.27 5.85
N VAL A 105 16.91 0.27 5.51
CA VAL A 105 17.39 -0.23 4.21
C VAL A 105 17.14 -1.72 4.07
N ASN A 106 17.32 -2.51 5.13
CA ASN A 106 17.02 -3.94 5.06
C ASN A 106 15.51 -4.21 4.91
N GLU A 107 14.63 -3.38 5.48
CA GLU A 107 13.18 -3.52 5.24
C GLU A 107 12.82 -3.21 3.79
N ILE A 108 13.41 -2.16 3.20
CA ILE A 108 13.27 -1.87 1.76
C ILE A 108 13.68 -3.10 0.93
N VAL A 109 14.86 -3.64 1.20
CA VAL A 109 15.41 -4.80 0.48
C VAL A 109 14.48 -6.02 0.63
N ARG A 110 13.99 -6.31 1.85
CA ARG A 110 13.03 -7.39 2.09
C ARG A 110 11.75 -7.24 1.26
N ARG A 111 11.17 -6.03 1.23
CA ARG A 111 9.94 -5.75 0.48
C ARG A 111 10.14 -5.86 -1.02
N LEU A 112 11.24 -5.33 -1.54
CA LEU A 112 11.59 -5.44 -2.96
C LEU A 112 11.81 -6.89 -3.38
N HIS A 113 12.52 -7.69 -2.57
CA HIS A 113 12.70 -9.10 -2.84
C HIS A 113 11.37 -9.87 -2.84
N ALA A 114 10.49 -9.61 -1.88
CA ALA A 114 9.17 -10.24 -1.85
C ALA A 114 8.34 -9.91 -3.11
N TYR A 115 8.36 -8.65 -3.57
CA TYR A 115 7.65 -8.26 -4.80
C TYR A 115 8.25 -8.90 -6.06
N ASP A 116 9.58 -8.96 -6.13
CA ASP A 116 10.30 -9.62 -7.22
C ASP A 116 10.00 -11.12 -7.29
N GLU A 117 9.86 -11.79 -6.15
CA GLU A 117 9.38 -13.18 -6.08
C GLU A 117 7.96 -13.35 -6.62
N VAL A 118 7.01 -12.51 -6.17
CA VAL A 118 5.63 -12.54 -6.65
C VAL A 118 5.57 -12.30 -8.17
N ALA A 119 6.31 -11.32 -8.67
CA ALA A 119 6.37 -11.00 -10.09
C ALA A 119 6.91 -12.18 -10.92
N ARG A 120 7.97 -12.86 -10.44
CA ARG A 120 8.50 -14.06 -11.10
C ARG A 120 7.48 -15.19 -11.18
N VAL A 121 6.80 -15.49 -10.07
CA VAL A 121 5.78 -16.54 -10.04
C VAL A 121 4.67 -16.21 -11.05
N MET A 122 4.17 -14.96 -11.06
CA MET A 122 3.17 -14.52 -12.02
C MET A 122 3.63 -14.67 -13.48
N GLN A 123 4.89 -14.34 -13.79
CA GLN A 123 5.44 -14.51 -15.14
C GLN A 123 5.51 -15.99 -15.56
N MET A 124 5.90 -16.87 -14.64
CA MET A 124 5.96 -18.32 -14.89
C MET A 124 4.55 -18.89 -15.12
N GLU A 125 3.59 -18.55 -14.26
CA GLU A 125 2.20 -18.97 -14.41
C GLU A 125 1.60 -18.46 -15.73
N ARG A 126 1.85 -17.21 -16.10
CA ARG A 126 1.43 -16.65 -17.39
C ARG A 126 1.97 -17.47 -18.56
N MET A 127 3.25 -17.82 -18.54
CA MET A 127 3.87 -18.65 -19.58
C MET A 127 3.20 -20.02 -19.70
N VAL A 128 2.91 -20.68 -18.57
CA VAL A 128 2.22 -21.98 -18.55
C VAL A 128 0.80 -21.84 -19.12
N LEU A 129 0.06 -20.80 -18.74
CA LEU A 129 -1.29 -20.53 -19.23
C LEU A 129 -1.31 -20.25 -20.75
N GLU A 130 -0.38 -19.42 -21.24
CA GLU A 130 -0.24 -19.12 -22.66
C GLU A 130 0.04 -20.38 -23.49
N ASN A 131 0.90 -21.27 -22.99
CA ASN A 131 1.22 -22.53 -23.66
C ASN A 131 0.00 -23.47 -23.71
N LYS A 132 -0.71 -23.64 -22.60
CA LYS A 132 -1.95 -24.44 -22.55
C LYS A 132 -3.03 -23.89 -23.48
N LEU A 133 -3.18 -22.57 -23.55
CA LEU A 133 -4.14 -21.92 -24.45
C LEU A 133 -3.80 -22.21 -25.92
N LYS A 134 -2.52 -22.10 -26.32
CA LYS A 134 -2.07 -22.43 -27.68
C LYS A 134 -2.35 -23.89 -28.04
N GLU A 135 -2.10 -24.82 -27.12
CA GLU A 135 -2.40 -26.24 -27.33
C GLU A 135 -3.90 -26.51 -27.51
N MET A 136 -4.75 -25.88 -26.68
CA MET A 136 -6.21 -26.01 -26.81
C MET A 136 -6.73 -25.44 -28.12
N LEU A 137 -6.25 -24.27 -28.53
CA LEU A 137 -6.63 -23.66 -29.81
C LEU A 137 -6.21 -24.51 -31.01
N LYS A 138 -5.06 -25.17 -30.93
CA LYS A 138 -4.61 -26.12 -31.97
C LYS A 138 -5.57 -27.32 -32.04
N LYS A 139 -5.88 -27.95 -30.91
CA LYS A 139 -6.83 -29.08 -30.84
C LYS A 139 -8.20 -28.71 -31.42
N LEU A 140 -8.74 -27.54 -31.08
CA LEU A 140 -10.04 -27.08 -31.61
C LEU A 140 -10.03 -26.87 -33.13
N LYS A 141 -8.92 -26.41 -33.71
CA LYS A 141 -8.78 -26.28 -35.16
C LYS A 141 -8.69 -27.63 -35.86
N ASP A 142 -8.05 -28.60 -35.22
CA ASP A 142 -7.90 -29.96 -35.74
C ASP A 142 -9.21 -30.76 -35.64
N THR A 143 -10.09 -30.49 -34.65
CA THR A 143 -11.41 -31.13 -34.52
C THR A 143 -12.49 -30.54 -35.45
N ASN A 144 -12.31 -29.31 -35.94
CA ASN A 144 -13.25 -28.63 -36.85
C ASN A 144 -12.88 -28.77 -38.35
N LYS A 145 -11.90 -29.62 -38.66
CA LYS A 145 -11.48 -29.99 -40.02
C LYS A 145 -11.90 -31.42 -40.34
#